data_AF-A0A1M6XMJ7-F1
#
_entry.id   AF-A0A1M6XMJ7-F1
#
_cell.length_a   1.000
_cell.length_b   1.000
_cell.length_c   1.000
_cell.angle_alpha   90.00
_cell.angle_beta   90.00
_cell.angle_gamma   90.00
#
_symmetry.space_group_name_H-M   'P 1'
#
loop_
_entity.id
_entity.type
_entity.pdbx_description
1 polymer ?
#
loop_
_entity_poly.entity_id
_entity_poly.type
_entity_poly.pdbx_seq_one_letter_code
_entity_poly.pdbx_strand_id
1 'polypeptide(L)' 'MLSTVLRRLDQAKGAWPDIARASGVPYQTLTKIACRIVSDPRVSTVQTLFDYFAANAEQPAAADCAHTTH' A
#
# COMPACT_ATOMS: atom_id res chain seq x y z
N MET A 1 -4.46 9.15 -8.07
CA MET A 1 -4.57 8.02 -7.13
C MET A 1 -3.49 6.97 -7.36
N LEU A 2 -3.45 6.29 -8.52
CA LEU A 2 -2.40 5.30 -8.83
C LEU A 2 -0.97 5.87 -8.75
N SER A 3 -0.73 7.07 -9.29
CA SER A 3 0.59 7.73 -9.24
C SER A 3 1.08 7.97 -7.81
N THR A 4 0.16 8.29 -6.89
CA THR A 4 0.47 8.47 -5.46
C THR A 4 0.87 7.14 -4.81
N VAL A 5 0.13 6.07 -5.11
CA VAL A 5 0.44 4.71 -4.65
C VAL A 5 1.81 4.28 -5.17
N LEU A 6 2.10 4.48 -6.45
CA LEU A 6 3.40 4.14 -7.05
C LEU A 6 4.56 4.92 -6.39
N ARG A 7 4.37 6.21 -6.12
CA ARG A 7 5.38 7.02 -5.41
C ARG A 7 5.61 6.49 -3.99
N ARG A 8 4.55 6.17 -3.25
CA ARG A 8 4.66 5.61 -1.89
C ARG A 8 5.32 4.23 -1.89
N LEU A 9 5.00 3.38 -2.86
CA LEU A 9 5.64 2.07 -3.04
C LEU A 9 7.13 2.20 -3.34
N ASP A 10 7.53 3.17 -4.16
CA ASP A 10 8.95 3.41 -4.43
C ASP A 10 9.70 3.92 -3.18
N GLN A 11 9.08 4.81 -2.40
CA GLN A 11 9.65 5.28 -1.12
C GLN A 11 9.74 4.17 -0.07
N ALA A 12 8.82 3.22 -0.09
CA ALA A 12 8.79 2.10 0.84
C ALA A 12 9.47 0.82 0.29
N LYS A 13 10.37 0.99 -0.69
CA LYS A 13 11.16 -0.12 -1.26
C LYS A 13 11.99 -0.78 -0.16
N GLY A 14 11.68 -2.05 0.11
CA GLY A 14 12.24 -2.83 1.23
C GLY A 14 11.19 -3.24 2.27
N ALA A 15 10.13 -2.43 2.44
CA ALA A 15 9.01 -2.72 3.35
C ALA A 15 7.77 -3.31 2.66
N TRP A 16 7.85 -3.60 1.35
CA TRP A 16 6.78 -4.21 0.56
C TRP A 16 6.14 -5.47 1.17
N PRO A 17 6.87 -6.44 1.75
CA PRO A 17 6.24 -7.60 2.38
C PRO A 17 5.37 -7.23 3.59
N ASP A 18 5.76 -6.19 4.32
CA ASP A 18 5.00 -5.70 5.48
C ASP A 18 3.72 -4.98 5.03
N ILE A 19 3.85 -4.09 4.05
CA ILE A 19 2.71 -3.38 3.43
C ILE A 19 1.72 -4.37 2.83
N ALA A 20 2.19 -5.44 2.18
CA ALA A 20 1.33 -6.48 1.63
C ALA A 20 0.49 -7.17 2.72
N ARG A 21 1.10 -7.47 3.87
CA ARG A 21 0.40 -8.05 5.02
C ARG A 21 -0.61 -7.07 5.62
N ALA A 22 -0.20 -5.82 5.83
CA ALA A 22 -1.03 -4.81 6.47
C ALA A 22 -2.21 -4.35 5.60
N SER A 23 -1.99 -4.23 4.28
CA SER A 23 -3.04 -3.84 3.33
C SER A 23 -3.94 -5.00 2.89
N GLY A 24 -3.58 -6.25 3.21
CA GLY A 24 -4.30 -7.44 2.73
C GLY A 24 -4.14 -7.71 1.22
N VAL A 25 -3.30 -6.94 0.52
CA VAL A 25 -3.01 -7.14 -0.90
C VAL A 25 -1.87 -8.15 -1.06
N PRO A 26 -2.01 -9.18 -1.92
CA PRO A 26 -0.95 -10.15 -2.14
C PRO A 26 0.37 -9.47 -2.57
N TYR A 27 1.48 -9.89 -1.97
CA TYR A 27 2.81 -9.35 -2.28
C TYR A 27 3.10 -9.36 -3.78
N GLN A 28 2.77 -10.45 -4.48
CA GLN A 28 2.94 -10.54 -5.93
C GLN A 28 2.13 -9.49 -6.71
N THR A 29 0.91 -9.18 -6.27
CA THR A 29 0.09 -8.13 -6.87
C THR A 29 0.72 -6.76 -6.61
N LEU A 30 1.16 -6.51 -5.37
CA LEU A 30 1.84 -5.27 -5.00
C LEU A 30 3.11 -5.06 -5.83
N THR A 31 3.97 -6.07 -5.96
CA THR A 31 5.20 -5.99 -6.76
C THR A 31 4.89 -5.74 -8.23
N LYS A 32 3.90 -6.43 -8.79
CA LYS A 32 3.50 -6.23 -10.20
C LYS A 32 2.97 -4.81 -10.46
N ILE A 33 2.26 -4.22 -9.51
CA ILE A 33 1.82 -2.83 -9.58
C ILE A 33 3.02 -1.88 -9.45
N ALA A 34 3.89 -2.07 -8.45
CA ALA A 34 5.06 -1.25 -8.21
C ALA A 34 6.02 -1.24 -9.42
N CYS A 35 6.28 -2.41 -10.01
CA CYS A 35 7.08 -2.58 -11.21
C CYS A 35 6.35 -2.19 -12.51
N ARG A 36 5.09 -1.73 -12.44
CA ARG A 36 4.25 -1.39 -13.60
C ARG A 36 4.12 -2.53 -14.63
N ILE A 37 4.23 -3.78 -14.17
CA ILE A 37 4.09 -4.98 -15.00
C ILE A 37 2.62 -5.17 -15.42
N VAL A 38 1.69 -4.75 -14.56
CA VAL A 38 0.25 -4.81 -14.86
C VAL A 38 -0.17 -3.46 -15.44
N SER A 39 -0.64 -3.48 -16.68
CA SER A 39 -1.13 -2.30 -17.38
C SER A 39 -2.48 -1.80 -16.86
N ASP A 40 -3.36 -2.70 -16.39
CA ASP A 40 -4.66 -2.36 -15.81
C ASP A 40 -4.85 -3.02 -14.44
N PRO A 41 -4.33 -2.41 -13.36
CA PRO A 41 -4.59 -2.90 -12.02
C PRO A 41 -6.03 -2.56 -11.62
N ARG A 42 -6.74 -3.53 -11.03
CA ARG A 42 -8.11 -3.31 -10.52
C ARG A 42 -8.14 -2.11 -9.58
N VAL A 43 -9.08 -1.19 -9.83
CA VAL A 43 -9.25 0.03 -9.02
C VAL A 43 -9.43 -0.27 -7.54
N SER A 44 -10.12 -1.35 -7.17
CA SER A 44 -10.29 -1.77 -5.76
C SER A 44 -8.95 -2.05 -5.08
N THR A 45 -8.02 -2.73 -5.75
CA THR A 45 -6.68 -2.99 -5.20
C THR A 45 -5.87 -1.72 -5.03
N VAL A 46 -5.95 -0.82 -6.02
CA VAL A 46 -5.30 0.49 -5.94
C VAL A 46 -5.91 1.33 -4.81
N GLN A 47 -7.22 1.19 -4.57
CA GLN A 47 -7.93 1.88 -3.49
C GLN A 47 -7.54 1.38 -2.12
N THR A 48 -7.49 0.07 -1.90
CA THR A 48 -7.00 -0.50 -0.63
C THR A 48 -5.58 -0.02 -0.32
N LEU A 49 -4.69 -0.02 -1.31
CA LEU A 49 -3.32 0.49 -1.12
C LEU A 49 -3.31 2.00 -0.84
N PHE A 50 -4.10 2.77 -1.58
CA PHE A 50 -4.19 4.21 -1.40
C PHE A 50 -4.73 4.57 -0.02
N ASP A 51 -5.78 3.89 0.43
CA ASP A 51 -6.39 4.06 1.75
C ASP A 51 -5.40 3.72 2.87
N TYR A 52 -4.71 2.58 2.76
CA TYR A 52 -3.62 2.23 3.67
C TYR A 52 -2.56 3.32 3.74
N PHE A 53 -2.07 3.81 2.59
CA PHE A 53 -1.06 4.87 2.58
C PHE A 53 -1.61 6.22 3.06
N ALA A 54 -2.89 6.50 2.91
CA ALA A 54 -3.53 7.71 3.42
C ALA A 54 -3.60 7.66 4.95
N ALA A 55 -4.09 6.55 5.51
CA ALA A 55 -4.13 6.31 6.95
C ALA A 55 -2.74 6.37 7.60
N ASN A 56 -1.70 5.88 6.92
CA ASN A 56 -0.32 5.91 7.42
C ASN A 56 0.46 7.19 7.07
N ALA A 57 -0.07 8.07 6.20
CA ALA A 57 0.59 9.32 5.83
C ALA A 57 0.47 10.40 6.91
N GLU A 58 -0.54 10.30 7.78
CA GLU A 58 -0.80 11.21 8.90
C GLU A 58 -0.07 10.80 10.19
N GLN A 59 0.68 9.69 10.18
CA GLN A 59 1.55 9.29 11.30
C GLN A 59 3.00 9.73 11.05
N PRO A 60 3.44 10.88 11.60
CA PRO A 60 4.85 11.19 11.70
C PRO A 60 5.50 10.24 12.73
N ALA A 61 6.02 9.11 12.26
CA ALA A 61 7.09 8.31 12.88
C ALA A 61 7.00 7.92 14.39
N ALA A 62 5.84 8.06 15.04
CA ALA A 62 5.61 7.64 16.41
C ALA A 62 4.11 7.39 16.62
N ALA A 63 3.80 6.35 17.40
CA ALA A 63 2.46 5.87 17.76
C ALA A 63 1.72 5.11 16.65
N ASP A 64 0.96 4.05 16.90
CA ASP A 64 0.75 3.20 18.08
C ASP A 64 -0.21 2.08 17.60
N CYS A 65 -0.36 1.07 18.44
CA CYS A 65 -1.12 -0.15 18.25
C CYS A 65 -2.64 0.07 18.02
N ALA A 66 -3.28 -0.98 17.49
CA ALA A 66 -4.73 -1.23 17.44
C ALA A 66 -5.53 -0.63 16.27
N HIS A 67 -5.97 -1.52 15.37
CA HIS A 67 -7.30 -1.40 14.80
C HIS A 67 -8.01 -2.76 14.90
N THR A 68 -8.87 -2.86 15.93
CA THR A 68 -9.87 -3.91 16.10
C THR A 68 -11.22 -3.39 15.60
N THR A 69 -11.93 -4.24 14.86
CA THR A 69 -13.40 -4.42 14.77
C THR A 69 -14.34 -3.21 14.76
N HIS A 70 -15.18 -3.12 13.72
CA HIS A 70 -16.64 -2.98 13.89
C HIS A 70 -17.39 -3.68 12.74
#